data_AF-A0A8S2WUD8-F1
#
_entry.id   AF-A0A8S2WUD8-F1
#
_cell.length_a   1.000
_cell.length_b   1.000
_cell.length_c   1.000
_cell.angle_alpha   90.00
_cell.angle_beta   90.00
_cell.angle_gamma   90.00
#
_symmetry.space_group_name_H-M   'P 1'
#
loop_
_entity.id
_entity.type
_entity.pdbx_description
1 polymer ?
#
loop_
_entity_poly.entity_id
_entity_poly.type
_entity_poly.pdbx_seq_one_letter_code
_entity_poly.pdbx_strand_id
1 'polypeptide(L)'
;MELNHPKQIHKTLVEKAPNPKWNEKFYFDCDEKSNEITIRIIDRKGKKVLLEHLYAEIAIPFHYVTSMVYKQDVIINPNRPKYSGEE
;
A
#
# COMPACT_ATOMS: atom_id res chain seq x y z
N MET A 1 -16.29 -13.23 14.35
CA MET A 1 -14.86 -13.08 14.71
C MET A 1 -14.31 -11.97 13.86
N GLU A 2 -13.80 -10.89 14.45
CA GLU A 2 -13.07 -9.87 13.71
C GLU A 2 -11.66 -10.40 13.41
N LEU A 3 -11.34 -10.62 12.13
CA LEU A 3 -9.97 -10.83 11.71
C LEU A 3 -9.24 -9.49 11.85
N ASN A 4 -8.58 -9.28 12.98
CA ASN A 4 -7.60 -8.21 13.12
C ASN A 4 -6.40 -8.60 12.26
N HIS A 5 -6.35 -8.10 11.03
CA HIS A 5 -5.15 -8.24 10.21
C HIS A 5 -4.00 -7.49 10.91
N PRO A 6 -2.90 -8.18 11.28
CA PRO A 6 -1.76 -7.50 11.88
C PRO A 6 -1.21 -6.47 10.90
N LYS A 7 -0.63 -5.39 11.43
CA LYS A 7 0.02 -4.36 10.61
C LYS A 7 1.11 -5.00 9.74
N GLN A 8 0.90 -5.00 8.43
CA GLN A 8 1.87 -5.49 7.45
C GLN A 8 2.86 -4.36 7.09
N ILE A 9 4.17 -4.62 7.19
CA ILE A 9 5.22 -3.65 6.87
C ILE A 9 6.25 -4.33 5.97
N HIS A 10 6.40 -3.81 4.76
CA HIS A 10 7.49 -4.18 3.84
C HIS A 10 8.52 -3.06 3.78
N LYS A 11 9.79 -3.43 3.57
CA LYS A 11 10.91 -2.49 3.49
C LYS A 11 11.81 -2.89 2.32
N THR A 12 12.36 -1.89 1.66
CA THR A 12 13.36 -2.04 0.62
C THR A 12 14.46 -1.00 0.78
N LEU A 13 15.61 -1.24 0.15
CA LEU A 13 16.80 -0.42 0.27
C LEU A 13 17.47 -0.29 -1.09
N VAL A 14 17.82 0.95 -1.45
CA VAL A 14 18.75 1.25 -2.54
C VAL A 14 19.87 2.08 -1.96
N GLU A 15 21.11 1.65 -2.17
CA GLU A 15 22.28 2.36 -1.66
C GLU A 15 22.76 3.42 -2.64
N LYS A 16 23.14 4.59 -2.12
CA LYS A 16 23.87 5.65 -2.85
C LYS A 16 23.22 6.08 -4.17
N ALA A 17 21.89 6.20 -4.21
CA ALA A 17 21.17 6.65 -5.40
C ALA A 17 20.30 7.88 -5.06
N PRO A 18 20.61 9.08 -5.57
CA PRO A 18 19.76 10.27 -5.39
C PRO A 18 18.44 10.16 -6.17
N ASN A 19 18.42 9.33 -7.21
CA ASN A 19 17.22 8.96 -7.97
C ASN A 19 17.07 7.43 -7.94
N PRO A 20 16.66 6.86 -6.79
CA PRO A 20 16.60 5.42 -6.60
C PRO A 20 15.58 4.78 -7.54
N LYS A 21 15.96 3.62 -8.11
CA LYS A 21 15.07 2.78 -8.90
C LYS A 21 14.86 1.47 -8.17
N TRP A 22 13.84 1.40 -7.31
CA TRP A 22 13.54 0.18 -6.56
C TRP A 22 12.98 -0.92 -7.47
N ASN A 23 11.98 -0.59 -8.29
CA ASN A 23 11.27 -1.54 -9.16
C ASN A 23 10.74 -2.80 -8.43
N GLU A 24 10.64 -2.75 -7.10
CA GLU A 24 10.15 -3.84 -6.27
C GLU A 24 8.62 -3.76 -6.16
N LYS A 25 7.99 -4.93 -6.08
CA LYS A 25 6.54 -5.07 -5.92
C LYS A 25 6.25 -5.66 -4.56
N PHE A 26 5.29 -5.09 -3.85
CA PHE A 26 4.81 -5.58 -2.57
C PHE A 26 3.35 -6.01 -2.70
N TYR A 27 2.96 -6.98 -1.89
CA TYR A 27 1.60 -7.51 -1.83
C TYR A 27 1.15 -7.41 -0.39
N PHE A 28 -0.06 -6.92 -0.20
CA PHE A 28 -0.68 -6.76 1.10
C PHE A 28 -2.01 -7.50 1.07
N ASP A 29 -2.28 -8.27 2.12
CA ASP A 29 -3.62 -8.80 2.33
C ASP A 29 -4.49 -7.66 2.87
N CYS A 30 -5.51 -7.27 2.11
CA CYS A 30 -6.42 -6.16 2.46
C CYS A 30 -7.87 -6.61 2.43
N ASP A 31 -8.68 -5.95 3.25
CA ASP A 31 -10.11 -6.18 3.39
C ASP A 31 -10.87 -4.84 3.44
N GLU A 32 -12.20 -4.89 3.63
CA GLU A 32 -13.04 -3.70 3.71
C GLU A 32 -12.74 -2.82 4.93
N LYS A 33 -12.06 -3.35 5.95
CA LYS A 33 -11.65 -2.62 7.15
C LYS A 33 -10.29 -1.94 7.00
N SER A 34 -9.62 -2.13 5.87
CA SER A 34 -8.34 -1.52 5.58
C SER A 34 -8.50 -0.01 5.35
N ASN A 35 -7.75 0.80 6.10
CA ASN A 35 -7.96 2.25 6.13
C ASN A 35 -7.04 3.02 5.18
N GLU A 36 -5.74 2.75 5.24
CA GLU A 36 -4.71 3.48 4.48
C GLU A 36 -3.48 2.63 4.21
N ILE A 37 -2.77 2.98 3.14
CA ILE A 37 -1.42 2.50 2.83
C ILE A 37 -0.46 3.65 3.05
N THR A 38 0.53 3.46 3.93
CA THR A 38 1.53 4.50 4.24
C THR A 38 2.88 4.13 3.66
N ILE A 39 3.40 5.00 2.79
CA ILE A 39 4.72 4.89 2.17
C ILE A 39 5.66 5.89 2.85
N ARG A 40 6.79 5.40 3.37
CA ARG A 40 7.83 6.22 4.01
C ARG A 40 9.15 6.06 3.28
N ILE A 41 9.78 7.17 2.92
CA ILE A 41 11.15 7.22 2.41
C ILE A 41 12.04 7.68 3.54
N ILE A 42 13.04 6.87 3.87
CA ILE A 42 13.97 7.11 4.98
C ILE A 42 15.38 7.17 4.42
N ASP A 43 16.08 8.28 4.67
CA ASP A 43 17.51 8.41 4.38
C ASP A 43 18.31 7.74 5.51
N ARG A 44 19.07 6.70 5.15
CA ARG A 44 19.94 5.97 6.07
C ARG A 44 21.37 6.47 5.94
N LYS A 45 21.82 7.29 6.90
CA LYS A 45 23.21 7.75 6.96
C LYS A 45 24.11 6.78 7.72
N GLY A 46 24.79 5.90 6.98
CA GLY A 46 25.88 5.05 7.49
C GLY A 46 25.47 3.88 8.40
N LYS A 47 26.46 3.16 8.96
CA LYS A 47 26.25 1.94 9.78
C LYS A 47 25.63 2.17 11.16
N LYS A 48 25.52 3.43 11.61
CA LYS A 48 24.84 3.78 12.87
C LYS A 48 23.38 4.09 12.57
N VAL A 49 22.55 3.06 12.64
CA VAL A 49 21.09 3.02 12.48
C VAL A 49 20.31 4.06 13.33
N LEU A 50 20.98 4.80 14.22
CA LEU A 50 20.35 5.68 15.20
C LEU A 50 19.79 7.00 14.65
N LEU A 51 20.09 7.35 13.39
CA LEU A 51 19.57 8.55 12.73
C LEU A 51 18.99 8.19 11.37
N GLU A 52 17.93 7.37 11.38
CA GLU A 52 17.01 7.27 10.25
C GLU A 52 16.28 8.62 10.11
N HIS A 53 16.61 9.38 9.06
CA HIS A 53 15.92 10.64 8.77
C HIS A 53 14.74 10.37 7.83
N LEU A 54 13.52 10.65 8.28
CA LEU A 54 12.35 10.62 7.41
C LEU A 54 12.52 11.68 6.33
N TYR A 55 12.63 11.24 5.08
CA TYR A 55 12.75 12.10 3.92
C TYR A 55 11.36 12.50 3.39
N ALA A 56 10.43 11.53 3.33
CA ALA A 56 9.07 11.77 2.89
C ALA A 56 8.10 10.72 3.47
N GLU A 57 6.85 11.11 3.64
CA GLU A 57 5.74 10.23 4.02
C GLU A 57 4.52 10.55 3.16
N ILE A 58 3.86 9.51 2.65
CA ILE A 58 2.60 9.61 1.92
C ILE A 58 1.65 8.60 2.53
N ALA A 59 0.47 9.05 2.95
CA ALA A 59 -0.65 8.18 3.33
C ALA A 59 -1.66 8.17 2.18
N ILE A 60 -2.00 6.99 1.70
CA ILE A 60 -2.96 6.76 0.62
C ILE A 60 -4.20 6.11 1.24
N PRO A 61 -5.32 6.82 1.37
CA PRO A 61 -6.56 6.23 1.86
C PRO A 61 -7.01 5.06 0.98
N PHE A 62 -7.37 3.96 1.61
CA PHE A 62 -7.66 2.70 0.91
C PHE A 62 -8.86 2.81 -0.03
N HIS A 63 -9.83 3.68 0.28
CA HIS A 63 -10.97 3.95 -0.61
C HIS A 63 -10.57 4.49 -1.99
N TYR A 64 -9.44 5.20 -2.11
CA TYR A 64 -8.93 5.60 -3.43
C TYR A 64 -8.44 4.40 -4.23
N VAL A 65 -7.74 3.47 -3.58
CA VAL A 65 -7.22 2.25 -4.19
C VAL A 65 -8.37 1.36 -4.66
N THR A 66 -9.36 1.12 -3.80
CA THR A 66 -10.52 0.30 -4.16
C THR A 66 -11.35 0.94 -5.27
N SER A 67 -11.53 2.27 -5.26
CA SER A 67 -12.24 2.97 -6.34
C SER A 67 -11.60 2.79 -7.71
N MET A 68 -10.27 2.67 -7.78
CA MET A 68 -9.53 2.44 -9.02
C MET A 68 -9.70 1.01 -9.53
N VAL A 69 -9.72 0.03 -8.62
CA VAL A 69 -9.99 -1.38 -8.95
C VAL A 69 -11.44 -1.54 -9.43
N TYR A 70 -12.41 -0.98 -8.70
CA TYR A 70 -13.82 -1.05 -9.10
C TYR A 70 -14.08 -0.36 -10.45
N LYS A 71 -13.43 0.78 -10.73
CA LYS A 71 -13.52 1.43 -12.05
C LYS A 71 -12.98 0.54 -13.16
N GLN A 72 -11.90 -0.21 -12.92
CA GLN A 72 -11.37 -1.18 -13.89
C GLN A 72 -12.32 -2.37 -14.06
N ASP A 73 -12.88 -2.93 -12.98
CA ASP A 73 -13.84 -4.04 -13.05
C ASP A 73 -15.12 -3.67 -13.83
N VAL A 74 -15.64 -2.44 -13.66
CA VAL A 74 -16.81 -1.93 -14.41
C VAL A 74 -16.53 -1.84 -15.91
N ILE A 75 -15.29 -1.55 -16.30
CA ILE A 75 -14.88 -1.48 -17.71
C ILE A 75 -14.62 -2.89 -18.27
N ILE A 76 -14.21 -3.85 -17.44
CA ILE A 76 -13.74 -5.18 -17.88
C ILE A 76 -14.85 -6.24 -17.88
N ASN A 77 -16.00 -6.06 -17.19
CA ASN A 77 -17.05 -7.07 -17.24
C ASN A 77 -18.50 -6.52 -17.21
N PRO A 78 -19.16 -6.37 -18.38
CA PRO A 78 -20.58 -5.99 -18.43
C PRO A 78 -21.54 -7.07 -17.91
N ASN A 79 -21.06 -8.30 -17.63
CA ASN A 79 -21.88 -9.44 -17.21
C ASN A 79 -21.63 -9.88 -15.76
N ARG A 80 -20.92 -9.10 -14.93
CA ARG A 80 -20.76 -9.45 -13.51
C ARG A 80 -22.12 -9.31 -12.80
N PRO A 81 -22.67 -10.36 -12.17
CA PRO A 81 -23.87 -10.22 -11.37
C PRO A 81 -23.61 -9.20 -10.27
N LYS A 82 -24.48 -8.20 -10.16
CA LYS A 82 -24.47 -7.28 -9.03
C LYS A 82 -24.70 -8.12 -7.78
N TYR A 83 -23.75 -8.13 -6.86
CA TYR A 83 -24.02 -8.69 -5.53
C TYR A 83 -25.19 -7.89 -4.94
N SER A 84 -26.35 -8.53 -4.85
CA SER A 84 -27.47 -8.09 -4.05
C SER A 84 -27.07 -8.31 -2.59
N GLY A 85 -26.63 -7.24 -1.93
CA GLY A 85 -26.60 -7.21 -0.48
C GLY A 85 -28.03 -7.19 0.04
N GLU A 86 -28.53 -8.38 0.37
CA GLU A 86 -29.60 -8.63 1.35
C GLU A 86 -28.97 -9.71 2.25
N GLU A 87 -28.86 -9.58 3.58
CA GLU A 87 -29.70 -8.91 4.59
C GLU A 87 -28.85 -8.23 5.69
#